data_AF-A0A8H4IXW8-F1
#
_entry.id   AF-A0A8H4IXW8-F1
#
_cell.length_a   1.000
_cell.length_b   1.000
_cell.length_c   1.000
_cell.angle_alpha   90.00
_cell.angle_beta   90.00
_cell.angle_gamma   90.00
#
_symmetry.space_group_name_H-M   'P 1'
#
loop_
_entity.id
_entity.type
_entity.pdbx_description
1 polymer ?
#
loop_
_entity_poly.entity_id
_entity_poly.type
_entity_poly.pdbx_seq_one_letter_code
_entity_poly.pdbx_strand_id
1 'polypeptide(L)'
;MLFFSHSRRSSAILAFFLVALLLLLWKHEEAAASLPSSISGLTPAVWSGYLSAGDIAPLVGTANATLGFDAILAVSPYSTWRSDGLHAAARRTNLSVTVSPQRPPTPEEIREFQARNLAGSLNEGSAKAWLGHLQVLEAARNYSSALIMEDDSDWDVRIHEQAALVAEAVRNLTVPKTETREWPWGEDWDVLWLGHCGERLPYEDEPEDVEEEGEHEDGSAAPDEGSEAVAQKEDLEAKVKTPSKPEEKMERRSPLPPGELPGEDDYITLYDSTLPPTIGSYDPRMSGDSQDTRWVQHAAGPICTFAYAVTGASVARMLAMKHGNEQAFDLWMHTRCRNRELRCFTVNPEMFHHHVAAGLPSSLVNEGQVDNGGKNYTENIMYSARCNWNRPDDQLVSCRSR
;
A
#
# COMPACT_ATOMS: atom_id res chain seq x y z
N MET A 1 43.15 -2.39 -71.40
CA MET A 1 42.07 -1.40 -71.63
C MET A 1 40.75 -2.14 -71.68
N LEU A 2 40.04 -2.23 -70.56
CA LEU A 2 38.66 -2.75 -70.50
C LEU A 2 37.74 -1.55 -70.26
N PHE A 3 36.96 -1.21 -71.28
CA PHE A 3 35.94 -0.17 -71.22
C PHE A 3 34.74 -0.68 -70.42
N PHE A 4 34.56 -0.19 -69.20
CA PHE A 4 33.31 -0.39 -68.45
C PHE A 4 32.25 0.57 -69.01
N SER A 5 31.28 -0.01 -69.73
CA SER A 5 30.05 0.66 -70.15
C SER A 5 29.22 0.98 -68.91
N HIS A 6 29.20 2.26 -68.53
CA HIS A 6 28.35 2.75 -67.44
C HIS A 6 26.91 2.83 -67.97
N SER A 7 26.09 1.84 -67.58
CA SER A 7 24.68 1.79 -67.92
C SER A 7 23.97 3.02 -67.35
N ARG A 8 23.40 3.87 -68.22
CA ARG A 8 22.55 5.02 -67.85
C ARG A 8 21.42 4.66 -66.87
N ARG A 9 21.03 3.38 -66.79
CA ARG A 9 20.01 2.90 -65.84
C ARG A 9 20.53 2.80 -64.40
N SER A 10 21.81 2.50 -64.18
CA SER A 10 22.41 2.40 -62.84
C SER A 10 22.58 3.78 -62.18
N SER A 11 22.91 4.80 -62.96
CA SER A 11 23.01 6.19 -62.46
C SER A 11 21.64 6.78 -62.08
N ALA A 12 20.57 6.41 -62.80
CA ALA A 12 19.22 6.86 -62.51
C ALA A 12 18.66 6.25 -61.20
N ILE A 13 18.96 4.99 -60.93
CA ILE A 13 18.55 4.31 -59.69
C ILE A 13 19.29 4.91 -58.49
N LEU A 14 20.59 5.16 -58.60
CA LEU A 14 21.38 5.80 -57.55
C LEU A 14 20.88 7.23 -57.27
N ALA A 15 20.55 7.99 -58.32
CA ALA A 15 19.96 9.32 -58.19
C ALA A 15 18.58 9.29 -57.52
N PHE A 16 17.74 8.30 -57.84
CA PHE A 16 16.44 8.13 -57.18
C PHE A 16 16.59 7.82 -55.68
N PHE A 17 17.50 6.92 -55.30
CA PHE A 17 17.74 6.63 -53.89
C PHE A 17 18.38 7.81 -53.13
N LEU A 18 19.27 8.58 -53.77
CA LEU A 18 19.82 9.81 -53.20
C LEU A 18 18.74 10.87 -52.99
N VAL A 19 17.84 11.07 -53.96
CA VAL A 19 16.72 12.01 -53.82
C VAL A 19 15.72 11.51 -52.77
N ALA A 20 15.41 10.22 -52.73
CA ALA A 20 14.54 9.65 -51.70
C ALA A 20 15.16 9.77 -50.29
N LEU A 21 16.46 9.54 -50.14
CA LEU A 21 17.19 9.72 -48.89
C LEU A 21 17.20 11.20 -48.48
N LEU A 22 17.45 12.12 -49.41
CA LEU A 22 17.41 13.56 -49.15
C LEU A 22 15.99 14.04 -48.78
N LEU A 23 14.95 13.50 -49.40
CA LEU A 23 13.55 13.78 -49.04
C LEU A 23 13.17 13.18 -47.66
N LEU A 24 13.72 12.02 -47.31
CA LEU A 24 13.55 11.42 -45.98
C LEU A 24 14.28 12.21 -44.90
N LEU A 25 15.50 12.68 -45.18
CA LEU A 25 16.27 13.54 -44.29
C LEU A 25 15.64 14.93 -44.14
N TRP A 26 15.10 15.50 -45.22
CA TRP A 26 14.36 16.77 -45.17
C TRP A 26 13.06 16.63 -44.37
N LYS A 27 12.30 15.54 -44.55
CA LYS A 27 11.14 15.24 -43.69
C LYS A 27 11.53 15.00 -42.22
N HIS A 28 12.74 14.49 -41.96
CA HIS A 28 13.24 14.34 -40.60
C HIS A 28 13.62 15.68 -39.97
N GLU A 29 14.14 16.65 -40.74
CA GLU A 29 14.35 18.03 -40.27
C GLU A 29 13.02 18.75 -40.02
N GLU A 30 12.01 18.59 -40.88
CA GLU A 30 10.68 19.17 -40.66
C GLU A 30 9.93 18.51 -39.49
N ALA A 31 10.12 17.20 -39.26
CA ALA A 31 9.60 16.49 -38.09
C ALA A 31 10.37 16.83 -36.80
N ALA A 32 11.68 17.11 -36.89
CA ALA A 32 12.48 17.58 -35.75
C ALA A 32 12.19 19.06 -35.42
N ALA A 33 11.81 19.88 -36.41
CA ALA A 33 11.41 21.27 -36.21
C ALA A 33 10.00 21.42 -35.61
N SER A 34 9.17 20.37 -35.65
CA SER A 34 7.85 20.32 -34.99
C SER A 34 7.86 19.60 -33.64
N LEU A 35 9.00 19.05 -33.21
CA LEU A 35 9.17 18.51 -31.86
C LEU A 35 9.61 19.63 -30.91
N PRO A 36 8.93 19.82 -29.77
CA PRO A 36 9.33 20.84 -28.80
C PRO A 36 10.75 20.54 -28.31
N SER A 37 11.64 21.53 -28.43
CA SER A 37 13.04 21.46 -28.02
C SER A 37 13.24 21.46 -26.49
N SER A 38 12.15 21.39 -25.70
CA SER A 38 12.18 21.12 -24.27
C SER A 38 11.06 20.17 -23.86
N ILE A 39 11.34 19.31 -22.87
CA ILE A 39 10.40 18.37 -22.23
C ILE A 39 9.15 19.10 -21.69
N SER A 40 9.26 20.41 -21.44
CA SER A 40 8.15 21.27 -20.98
C SER A 40 6.96 21.32 -21.93
N GLY A 41 7.14 20.99 -23.22
CA GLY A 41 6.04 20.91 -24.20
C GLY A 41 5.25 19.59 -24.17
N LEU A 42 5.73 18.58 -23.43
CA LEU A 42 5.11 17.25 -23.30
C LEU A 42 4.44 17.04 -21.93
N THR A 43 4.66 17.94 -20.98
CA THR A 43 4.03 17.88 -19.66
C THR A 43 2.65 18.54 -19.70
N PRO A 44 1.57 17.86 -19.27
CA PRO A 44 0.25 18.47 -19.09
C PRO A 44 0.37 19.75 -18.24
N ALA A 45 -0.40 20.79 -18.55
CA ALA A 45 -0.31 22.09 -17.87
C ALA A 45 -0.42 22.01 -16.33
N VAL A 46 -1.04 20.95 -15.81
CA VAL A 46 -1.13 20.61 -14.38
C VAL A 46 0.25 20.41 -13.74
N TRP A 47 1.25 19.91 -14.48
CA TRP A 47 2.60 19.64 -14.00
C TRP A 47 3.50 20.88 -14.02
N SER A 48 3.14 21.92 -14.81
CA SER A 48 3.92 23.15 -14.95
C SER A 48 3.92 23.99 -13.66
N GLY A 49 2.86 23.92 -12.86
CA GLY A 49 2.78 24.57 -11.55
C GLY A 49 3.73 23.99 -10.50
N TYR A 50 4.03 22.69 -10.60
CA TYR A 50 4.88 21.97 -9.64
C TYR A 50 6.38 22.20 -9.85
N LEU A 51 6.80 22.50 -11.08
CA LEU A 51 8.22 22.73 -11.43
C LEU A 51 8.69 24.18 -11.21
N SER A 52 7.78 25.08 -10.80
CA SER A 52 8.10 26.50 -10.51
C SER A 52 8.47 26.74 -9.04
N ALA A 53 8.41 25.73 -8.18
CA ALA A 53 9.04 25.78 -6.86
C ALA A 53 10.55 25.61 -7.06
N GLY A 54 11.29 26.71 -6.91
CA GLY A 54 12.73 26.77 -7.16
C GLY A 54 13.52 25.64 -6.50
N ASP A 55 14.52 25.14 -7.23
CA ASP A 55 15.60 24.28 -6.76
C ASP A 55 15.19 23.19 -5.75
N ILE A 56 14.35 22.26 -6.22
CA ILE A 56 14.06 20.98 -5.57
C ILE A 56 15.37 20.21 -5.43
N ALA A 57 16.00 20.27 -4.24
CA ALA A 57 17.12 19.38 -3.92
C ALA A 57 16.70 17.91 -4.15
N PRO A 58 17.54 17.05 -4.76
CA PRO A 58 17.17 15.66 -5.00
C PRO A 58 16.67 15.00 -3.72
N LEU A 59 15.66 14.13 -3.81
CA LEU A 59 15.33 13.25 -2.70
C LEU A 59 16.53 12.34 -2.44
N VAL A 60 17.26 12.63 -1.37
CA VAL A 60 18.35 11.77 -0.90
C VAL A 60 17.77 10.89 0.19
N GLY A 61 17.86 9.57 0.04
CA GLY A 61 17.69 8.64 1.16
C GLY A 61 16.86 7.38 0.90
N THR A 62 15.94 7.34 -0.07
CA THR A 62 15.13 6.13 -0.34
C THR A 62 15.89 5.03 -1.10
N ALA A 63 17.03 5.36 -1.71
CA ALA A 63 17.91 4.41 -2.39
C ALA A 63 18.81 3.60 -1.42
N ASN A 64 18.77 3.89 -0.12
CA ASN A 64 19.56 3.16 0.88
C ASN A 64 18.89 1.82 1.24
N ALA A 65 19.59 0.99 2.02
CA ALA A 65 19.10 -0.34 2.37
C ALA A 65 17.87 -0.37 3.31
N THR A 66 17.39 0.79 3.74
CA THR A 66 16.23 0.93 4.64
C THR A 66 15.11 1.77 4.05
N LEU A 67 15.17 2.04 2.74
CA LEU A 67 14.23 2.91 2.03
C LEU A 67 14.09 4.32 2.64
N GLY A 68 15.08 4.78 3.41
CA GLY A 68 15.05 6.08 4.08
C GLY A 68 14.49 6.08 5.50
N PHE A 69 14.10 4.92 6.04
CA PHE A 69 13.80 4.74 7.47
C PHE A 69 15.07 4.43 8.27
N ASP A 70 15.04 4.52 9.60
CA ASP A 70 16.19 4.09 10.41
C ASP A 70 16.35 2.56 10.41
N ALA A 71 15.24 1.82 10.33
CA ALA A 71 15.23 0.37 10.29
C ALA A 71 14.07 -0.21 9.49
N ILE A 72 14.27 -1.42 8.97
CA ILE A 72 13.20 -2.29 8.50
C ILE A 72 13.12 -3.49 9.45
N LEU A 73 11.94 -3.71 10.05
CA LEU A 73 11.69 -4.75 11.04
C LEU A 73 10.65 -5.75 10.51
N ALA A 74 10.87 -7.04 10.73
CA ALA A 74 9.92 -8.08 10.35
C ALA A 74 9.13 -8.60 11.55
N VAL A 75 7.83 -8.81 11.38
CA VAL A 75 6.97 -9.57 12.29
C VAL A 75 7.11 -11.05 11.92
N SER A 76 7.89 -11.80 12.70
CA SER A 76 8.22 -13.19 12.39
C SER A 76 8.61 -13.95 13.67
N PRO A 77 8.02 -15.13 13.94
CA PRO A 77 8.45 -16.00 15.02
C PRO A 77 9.73 -16.75 14.61
N TYR A 78 10.91 -16.21 14.96
CA TYR A 78 12.23 -16.80 14.68
C TYR A 78 12.46 -17.17 13.20
N SER A 79 13.55 -17.91 12.91
CA SER A 79 13.86 -18.37 11.55
C SER A 79 12.87 -19.43 11.08
N THR A 80 12.06 -19.06 10.10
CA THR A 80 11.12 -19.89 9.35
C THR A 80 11.40 -19.79 7.84
N TRP A 81 10.78 -20.66 7.03
CA TRP A 81 10.88 -20.56 5.56
C TRP A 81 10.41 -19.18 5.03
N ARG A 82 9.43 -18.55 5.69
CA ARG A 82 8.95 -17.20 5.36
C ARG A 82 10.05 -16.17 5.53
N SER A 83 10.73 -16.20 6.69
CA SER A 83 11.86 -15.33 6.99
C SER A 83 13.08 -15.58 6.08
N ASP A 84 13.34 -16.82 5.67
CA ASP A 84 14.42 -17.14 4.72
C ASP A 84 14.13 -16.55 3.34
N GLY A 85 12.89 -16.69 2.87
CA GLY A 85 12.41 -16.07 1.64
C GLY A 85 12.44 -14.54 1.71
N LEU A 86 12.09 -13.96 2.86
CA LEU A 86 12.15 -12.53 3.11
C LEU A 86 13.58 -12.01 2.98
N HIS A 87 14.56 -12.69 3.60
CA HIS A 87 15.97 -12.33 3.49
C HIS A 87 16.54 -12.56 2.08
N ALA A 88 16.03 -13.53 1.32
CA ALA A 88 16.39 -13.71 -0.08
C ALA A 88 15.89 -12.54 -0.94
N ALA A 89 14.63 -12.13 -0.78
CA ALA A 89 14.06 -10.95 -1.43
C ALA A 89 14.78 -9.66 -1.03
N ALA A 90 15.08 -9.48 0.27
CA ALA A 90 15.82 -8.34 0.78
C ALA A 90 17.21 -8.23 0.14
N ARG A 91 17.96 -9.34 0.05
CA ARG A 91 19.25 -9.34 -0.66
C ARG A 91 19.12 -9.01 -2.14
N ARG A 92 18.05 -9.46 -2.80
CA ARG A 92 17.80 -9.20 -4.22
C ARG A 92 17.62 -7.71 -4.54
N THR A 93 17.06 -6.96 -3.59
CA THR A 93 16.76 -5.54 -3.74
C THR A 93 17.58 -4.67 -2.80
N ASN A 94 18.70 -5.17 -2.25
CA ASN A 94 19.57 -4.44 -1.32
C ASN A 94 18.85 -3.85 -0.09
N LEU A 95 17.82 -4.51 0.43
CA LEU A 95 17.17 -4.13 1.69
C LEU A 95 17.81 -4.84 2.89
N SER A 96 17.87 -4.13 4.01
CA SER A 96 18.35 -4.61 5.30
C SER A 96 17.18 -4.82 6.25
N VAL A 97 16.56 -6.00 6.15
CA VAL A 97 15.44 -6.40 7.01
C VAL A 97 15.96 -7.10 8.26
N THR A 98 15.51 -6.66 9.44
CA THR A 98 15.88 -7.24 10.74
C THR A 98 14.70 -7.99 11.33
N VAL A 99 14.87 -9.28 11.60
CA VAL A 99 13.94 -10.06 12.42
C VAL A 99 14.31 -9.83 13.89
N SER A 100 13.62 -8.88 14.55
CA SER A 100 13.81 -8.63 15.98
C SER A 100 13.49 -9.89 16.79
N PRO A 101 14.23 -10.17 17.89
CA PRO A 101 13.92 -11.29 18.77
C PRO A 101 12.45 -11.24 19.25
N GLN A 102 11.65 -12.15 18.72
CA GLN A 102 10.25 -12.34 19.08
C GLN A 102 10.12 -13.72 19.69
N ARG A 103 9.52 -13.79 20.88
CA ARG A 103 9.17 -15.09 21.46
C ARG A 103 7.74 -15.46 21.08
N PRO A 104 7.43 -16.76 20.99
CA PRO A 104 6.06 -17.19 20.77
C PRO A 104 5.27 -16.83 22.04
N PRO A 105 4.07 -16.26 21.90
CA PRO A 105 3.22 -15.99 23.05
C PRO A 105 2.81 -17.30 23.73
N THR A 106 2.73 -17.29 25.05
CA THR A 106 2.31 -18.44 25.83
C THR A 106 0.80 -18.67 25.72
N PRO A 107 0.30 -19.90 25.97
CA PRO A 107 -1.15 -20.15 25.96
C PRO A 107 -1.94 -19.28 26.95
N GLU A 108 -1.34 -18.86 28.06
CA GLU A 108 -1.99 -17.95 29.01
C GLU A 108 -2.10 -16.54 28.42
N GLU A 109 -1.02 -16.00 27.86
CA GLU A 109 -1.05 -14.66 27.22
C GLU A 109 -2.04 -14.60 26.07
N ILE A 110 -2.16 -15.67 25.28
CA ILE A 110 -3.15 -15.79 24.23
C ILE A 110 -4.57 -15.70 24.82
N ARG A 111 -4.88 -16.51 25.85
CA ARG A 111 -6.20 -16.50 26.51
C ARG A 111 -6.52 -15.15 27.13
N GLU A 112 -5.57 -14.54 27.85
CA GLU A 112 -5.73 -13.22 28.47
C GLU A 112 -5.97 -12.14 27.42
N PHE A 113 -5.31 -12.22 26.26
CA PHE A 113 -5.51 -11.27 25.17
C PHE A 113 -6.88 -11.46 24.50
N GLN A 114 -7.29 -12.71 24.25
CA GLN A 114 -8.63 -13.01 23.72
C GLN A 114 -9.75 -12.52 24.65
N ALA A 115 -9.58 -12.63 25.96
CA ALA A 115 -10.55 -12.16 26.95
C ALA A 115 -10.78 -10.63 26.92
N ARG A 116 -9.92 -9.85 26.25
CA ARG A 116 -10.12 -8.40 26.06
C ARG A 116 -11.20 -8.08 25.04
N ASN A 117 -11.47 -8.98 24.11
CA ASN A 117 -12.53 -8.88 23.13
C ASN A 117 -13.81 -9.50 23.72
N LEU A 118 -14.67 -8.65 24.30
CA LEU A 118 -15.92 -9.08 24.94
C LEU A 118 -16.91 -9.73 23.96
N ALA A 119 -16.79 -9.44 22.67
CA ALA A 119 -17.61 -10.02 21.61
C ALA A 119 -17.26 -11.50 21.31
N GLY A 120 -16.09 -11.98 21.75
CA GLY A 120 -15.64 -13.35 21.49
C GLY A 120 -15.21 -13.63 20.04
N SER A 121 -15.01 -12.61 19.21
CA SER A 121 -14.62 -12.74 17.80
C SER A 121 -13.10 -12.83 17.57
N LEU A 122 -12.28 -12.55 18.60
CA LEU A 122 -10.82 -12.63 18.52
C LEU A 122 -10.33 -14.09 18.63
N ASN A 123 -9.98 -14.71 17.50
CA ASN A 123 -9.48 -16.08 17.45
C ASN A 123 -7.99 -16.20 17.85
N GLU A 124 -7.51 -17.43 18.07
CA GLU A 124 -6.14 -17.70 18.54
C GLU A 124 -5.07 -17.18 17.55
N GLY A 125 -5.27 -17.35 16.24
CA GLY A 125 -4.36 -16.88 15.21
C GLY A 125 -4.23 -15.35 15.22
N SER A 126 -5.36 -14.65 15.31
CA SER A 126 -5.39 -13.19 15.47
C SER A 126 -4.71 -12.74 16.76
N ALA A 127 -4.92 -13.44 17.89
CA ALA A 127 -4.26 -13.12 19.15
C ALA A 127 -2.72 -13.25 19.04
N LYS A 128 -2.24 -14.29 18.35
CA LYS A 128 -0.80 -14.47 18.09
C LYS A 128 -0.25 -13.36 17.21
N ALA A 129 -0.94 -12.99 16.14
CA ALA A 129 -0.55 -11.89 15.26
C ALA A 129 -0.45 -10.58 16.04
N TRP A 130 -1.50 -10.23 16.80
CA TRP A 130 -1.52 -9.09 17.72
C TRP A 130 -0.29 -9.02 18.62
N LEU A 131 0.02 -10.11 19.34
CA LEU A 131 1.14 -10.18 20.26
C LEU A 131 2.50 -10.12 19.53
N GLY A 132 2.58 -10.59 18.29
CA GLY A 132 3.74 -10.41 17.41
C GLY A 132 3.97 -8.95 17.06
N HIS A 133 2.96 -8.26 16.54
CA HIS A 133 3.04 -6.83 16.21
C HIS A 133 3.39 -5.96 17.43
N LEU A 134 2.82 -6.25 18.61
CA LEU A 134 3.15 -5.51 19.84
C LEU A 134 4.62 -5.70 20.27
N GLN A 135 5.19 -6.90 20.11
CA GLN A 135 6.62 -7.13 20.36
C GLN A 135 7.50 -6.35 19.39
N VAL A 136 7.13 -6.29 18.10
CA VAL A 136 7.89 -5.52 17.10
C VAL A 136 7.74 -4.02 17.31
N LEU A 137 6.56 -3.52 17.70
CA LEU A 137 6.37 -2.12 18.10
C LEU A 137 7.24 -1.76 19.30
N GLU A 138 7.37 -2.63 20.31
CA GLU A 138 8.28 -2.37 21.43
C GLU A 138 9.75 -2.28 20.95
N ALA A 139 10.16 -3.15 20.01
CA ALA A 139 11.49 -3.07 19.41
C ALA A 139 11.69 -1.80 18.57
N ALA A 140 10.64 -1.31 17.90
CA ALA A 140 10.66 -0.11 17.08
C ALA A 140 10.92 1.17 17.89
N ARG A 141 10.71 1.17 19.21
CA ARG A 141 11.05 2.30 20.11
C ARG A 141 12.53 2.70 20.09
N ASN A 142 13.41 1.80 19.63
CA ASN A 142 14.85 2.07 19.53
C ASN A 142 15.24 2.87 18.28
N TYR A 143 14.27 3.22 17.42
CA TYR A 143 14.49 3.88 16.14
C TYR A 143 13.65 5.16 16.04
N SER A 144 14.12 6.17 15.30
CA SER A 144 13.31 7.38 15.05
C SER A 144 12.16 7.10 14.08
N SER A 145 12.38 6.18 13.14
CA SER A 145 11.38 5.64 12.23
C SER A 145 11.68 4.19 11.87
N ALA A 146 10.64 3.38 11.71
CA ALA A 146 10.79 1.98 11.31
C ALA A 146 9.71 1.58 10.32
N LEU A 147 10.11 0.92 9.23
CA LEU A 147 9.20 0.16 8.38
C LEU A 147 9.02 -1.23 8.98
N ILE A 148 7.80 -1.58 9.34
CA ILE A 148 7.43 -2.90 9.86
C ILE A 148 6.73 -3.68 8.75
N MET A 149 7.10 -4.94 8.55
CA MET A 149 6.47 -5.81 7.54
C MET A 149 6.26 -7.24 8.04
N GLU A 150 5.26 -7.92 7.51
CA GLU A 150 4.98 -9.33 7.80
C GLU A 150 6.02 -10.24 7.08
N ASP A 151 6.31 -11.41 7.65
CA ASP A 151 7.37 -12.29 7.13
C ASP A 151 7.01 -13.03 5.83
N ASP A 152 5.75 -13.00 5.43
CA ASP A 152 5.21 -13.42 4.14
C ASP A 152 5.01 -12.25 3.15
N SER A 153 5.45 -11.04 3.48
CA SER A 153 5.36 -9.91 2.55
C SER A 153 6.46 -9.94 1.47
N ASP A 154 6.17 -9.29 0.34
CA ASP A 154 7.02 -9.21 -0.84
C ASP A 154 6.74 -7.93 -1.64
N TRP A 155 7.63 -7.58 -2.56
CA TRP A 155 7.66 -6.28 -3.25
C TRP A 155 8.28 -6.39 -4.64
N ASP A 156 8.17 -5.34 -5.46
CA ASP A 156 8.78 -5.31 -6.79
C ASP A 156 10.30 -5.17 -6.68
N VAL A 157 11.08 -5.81 -7.57
CA VAL A 157 12.55 -5.65 -7.59
C VAL A 157 12.99 -4.19 -7.75
N ARG A 158 12.12 -3.30 -8.24
CA ARG A 158 12.31 -1.85 -8.37
C ARG A 158 11.80 -1.05 -7.15
N ILE A 159 11.73 -1.65 -5.96
CA ILE A 159 11.19 -1.02 -4.74
C ILE A 159 11.80 0.35 -4.40
N HIS A 160 13.08 0.60 -4.71
CA HIS A 160 13.69 1.91 -4.48
C HIS A 160 13.10 3.01 -5.37
N GLU A 161 12.69 2.68 -6.61
CA GLU A 161 12.01 3.61 -7.52
C GLU A 161 10.62 3.96 -6.97
N GLN A 162 9.87 2.94 -6.54
CA GLN A 162 8.57 3.12 -5.89
C GLN A 162 8.69 3.97 -4.62
N ALA A 163 9.68 3.67 -3.76
CA ALA A 163 9.90 4.41 -2.53
C ALA A 163 10.22 5.89 -2.80
N ALA A 164 11.05 6.20 -3.80
CA ALA A 164 11.33 7.58 -4.17
C ALA A 164 10.06 8.36 -4.56
N LEU A 165 9.23 7.76 -5.41
CA LEU A 165 7.98 8.36 -5.89
C LEU A 165 6.96 8.57 -4.76
N VAL A 166 6.73 7.53 -3.96
CA VAL A 166 5.72 7.56 -2.89
C VAL A 166 6.15 8.48 -1.76
N ALA A 167 7.43 8.47 -1.38
CA ALA A 167 7.94 9.36 -0.34
C ALA A 167 7.82 10.84 -0.74
N GLU A 168 8.01 11.18 -2.02
CA GLU A 168 7.76 12.53 -2.52
C GLU A 168 6.30 12.96 -2.33
N ALA A 169 5.37 12.09 -2.71
CA ALA A 169 3.94 12.37 -2.58
C ALA A 169 3.51 12.49 -1.11
N VAL A 170 3.97 11.59 -0.23
CA VAL A 170 3.72 11.68 1.22
C VAL A 170 4.19 13.04 1.76
N ARG A 171 5.40 13.46 1.42
CA ARG A 171 5.94 14.76 1.86
C ARG A 171 5.09 15.95 1.44
N ASN A 172 4.54 15.90 0.23
CA ASN A 172 3.70 16.96 -0.31
C ASN A 172 2.32 17.03 0.37
N LEU A 173 1.85 15.91 0.94
CA LEU A 173 0.61 15.82 1.72
C LEU A 173 0.80 16.14 3.22
N THR A 174 2.02 16.09 3.74
CA THR A 174 2.35 16.38 5.15
C THR A 174 2.74 17.84 5.40
N VAL A 175 2.49 18.36 6.62
CA VAL A 175 2.74 19.77 7.00
C VAL A 175 3.54 19.85 8.33
N PRO A 176 4.48 20.78 8.55
CA PRO A 176 4.96 21.78 7.61
C PRO A 176 5.70 21.11 6.47
N LYS A 177 5.58 21.68 5.27
CA LYS A 177 6.50 21.38 4.18
C LYS A 177 7.88 21.80 4.67
N THR A 178 8.66 20.86 5.21
CA THR A 178 9.98 21.16 5.76
C THR A 178 10.82 21.74 4.64
N GLU A 179 11.41 22.92 4.87
CA GLU A 179 12.32 23.52 3.88
C GLU A 179 13.54 22.61 3.63
N THR A 180 13.90 21.79 4.63
CA THR A 180 14.99 20.82 4.55
C THR A 180 14.48 19.42 4.17
N ARG A 181 15.17 18.79 3.21
CA ARG A 181 14.85 17.44 2.72
C ARG A 181 15.55 16.31 3.47
N GLU A 182 15.82 16.49 4.76
CA GLU A 182 16.58 15.55 5.59
C GLU A 182 15.89 14.19 5.75
N TRP A 183 14.56 14.17 5.88
CA TRP A 183 13.76 12.96 6.04
C TRP A 183 12.99 12.61 4.76
N PRO A 184 13.30 11.49 4.08
CA PRO A 184 12.73 11.19 2.78
C PRO A 184 11.21 11.07 2.77
N TRP A 185 10.62 10.62 3.88
CA TRP A 185 9.18 10.42 4.06
C TRP A 185 8.49 11.56 4.81
N GLY A 186 9.22 12.62 5.18
CA GLY A 186 8.74 13.62 6.14
C GLY A 186 8.58 13.04 7.56
N GLU A 187 8.14 13.88 8.50
CA GLU A 187 7.95 13.48 9.91
C GLU A 187 6.51 13.70 10.41
N ASP A 188 5.65 14.35 9.62
CA ASP A 188 4.29 14.71 10.05
C ASP A 188 3.24 13.63 9.77
N TRP A 189 3.55 12.40 10.18
CA TRP A 189 2.67 11.25 10.07
C TRP A 189 2.88 10.32 11.27
N ASP A 190 1.85 9.58 11.65
CA ASP A 190 1.93 8.54 12.68
C ASP A 190 2.13 7.15 12.05
N VAL A 191 1.41 6.87 10.96
CA VAL A 191 1.51 5.61 10.21
C VAL A 191 1.57 5.87 8.72
N LEU A 192 2.49 5.22 8.01
CA LEU A 192 2.42 5.06 6.56
C LEU A 192 2.04 3.63 6.23
N TRP A 193 0.86 3.41 5.67
CA TRP A 193 0.38 2.09 5.28
C TRP A 193 0.89 1.78 3.86
N LEU A 194 1.99 1.04 3.76
CA LEU A 194 2.69 0.79 2.48
C LEU A 194 2.36 -0.57 1.86
N GLY A 195 1.74 -1.46 2.63
CA GLY A 195 1.28 -2.77 2.21
C GLY A 195 -0.05 -3.14 2.85
N HIS A 196 -1.07 -3.30 2.02
CA HIS A 196 -2.44 -3.61 2.40
C HIS A 196 -3.10 -4.48 1.34
N CYS A 197 -4.22 -5.12 1.66
CA CYS A 197 -5.03 -5.85 0.69
C CYS A 197 -6.18 -4.98 0.13
N GLY A 198 -6.49 -3.86 0.77
CA GLY A 198 -7.46 -2.89 0.27
C GLY A 198 -7.41 -1.58 1.03
N GLU A 199 -7.94 -0.54 0.39
CA GLU A 199 -8.06 0.83 0.89
C GLU A 199 -9.34 1.42 0.29
N ARG A 200 -9.93 2.41 0.97
CA ARG A 200 -11.10 3.14 0.48
C ARG A 200 -10.69 4.47 -0.11
N LEU A 201 -11.35 4.87 -1.18
CA LEU A 201 -11.25 6.27 -1.64
C LEU A 201 -11.86 7.21 -0.58
N PRO A 202 -11.29 8.41 -0.36
CA PRO A 202 -11.67 9.30 0.73
C PRO A 202 -13.05 9.99 0.55
N TYR A 203 -13.87 9.59 -0.43
CA TYR A 203 -15.06 10.33 -0.90
C TYR A 203 -16.41 9.73 -0.60
N GLU A 204 -16.52 8.71 0.25
CA GLU A 204 -17.85 8.14 0.50
C GLU A 204 -18.27 8.20 1.96
N ASP A 205 -19.31 9.00 2.17
CA ASP A 205 -20.29 8.85 3.24
C ASP A 205 -20.77 7.40 3.22
N GLU A 206 -20.48 6.66 4.29
CA GLU A 206 -21.37 5.55 4.61
C GLU A 206 -22.68 6.16 5.12
N PRO A 207 -23.85 5.66 4.68
CA PRO A 207 -25.06 5.96 5.42
C PRO A 207 -24.83 5.54 6.88
N GLU A 208 -24.98 6.49 7.80
CA GLU A 208 -24.99 6.19 9.24
C GLU A 208 -26.00 5.06 9.47
N ASP A 209 -25.50 3.93 9.98
CA ASP A 209 -26.25 2.80 10.51
C ASP A 209 -27.21 2.09 9.55
N VAL A 210 -26.71 1.07 8.84
CA VAL A 210 -27.46 -0.18 8.71
C VAL A 210 -26.69 -1.21 9.51
N GLU A 211 -27.19 -1.53 10.70
CA GLU A 211 -26.81 -2.75 11.39
C GLU A 211 -26.96 -3.89 10.38
N GLU A 212 -25.84 -4.53 9.98
CA GLU A 212 -25.88 -5.78 9.23
C GLU A 212 -26.54 -6.83 10.12
N GLU A 213 -27.87 -6.89 10.11
CA GLU A 213 -28.58 -8.11 10.44
C GLU A 213 -28.18 -9.13 9.37
N GLY A 214 -27.36 -10.10 9.77
CA GLY A 214 -26.86 -11.15 8.90
C GLY A 214 -28.01 -11.87 8.20
N GLU A 215 -28.07 -11.74 6.87
CA GLU A 215 -28.81 -12.68 6.04
C GLU A 215 -28.06 -14.00 6.02
N HIS A 216 -28.48 -14.90 6.91
CA HIS A 216 -28.26 -16.33 6.78
C HIS A 216 -28.80 -16.81 5.43
N GLU A 217 -27.89 -17.10 4.48
CA GLU A 217 -28.21 -18.04 3.41
C GLU A 217 -28.29 -19.44 4.01
N ASP A 218 -29.50 -19.86 4.39
CA ASP A 218 -29.78 -21.27 4.64
C ASP A 218 -30.35 -21.93 3.39
N GLY A 219 -29.78 -23.09 3.09
CA GLY A 219 -30.08 -23.89 1.90
C GLY A 219 -31.51 -24.44 1.94
N SER A 220 -32.07 -24.58 0.75
CA SER A 220 -33.36 -25.18 0.46
C SER A 220 -33.64 -26.51 1.17
N ALA A 221 -34.73 -26.56 1.95
CA ALA A 221 -35.65 -27.72 2.04
C ALA A 221 -37.01 -27.28 2.63
N ALA A 222 -38.09 -27.76 2.02
CA ALA A 222 -39.49 -27.38 2.27
C ALA A 222 -40.14 -28.19 3.43
N PRO A 223 -41.45 -28.03 3.73
CA PRO A 223 -41.99 -27.41 4.94
C PRO A 223 -42.64 -28.41 5.92
N ASP A 224 -42.82 -28.02 7.20
CA ASP A 224 -44.02 -28.45 7.95
C ASP A 224 -44.37 -27.58 9.18
N GLU A 225 -45.66 -27.28 9.25
CA GLU A 225 -46.55 -26.96 10.38
C GLU A 225 -46.08 -26.17 11.64
N GLY A 226 -46.76 -25.03 11.87
CA GLY A 226 -47.61 -24.95 13.07
C GLY A 226 -47.27 -23.92 14.17
N SER A 227 -48.17 -22.95 14.30
CA SER A 227 -48.65 -22.30 15.54
C SER A 227 -48.17 -20.90 15.93
N GLU A 228 -49.20 -20.09 16.18
CA GLU A 228 -49.31 -18.67 16.52
C GLU A 228 -48.91 -18.34 17.97
N ALA A 229 -48.47 -17.09 18.21
CA ALA A 229 -48.94 -16.18 19.29
C ALA A 229 -48.04 -14.92 19.33
N VAL A 230 -48.46 -13.77 18.80
CA VAL A 230 -49.19 -12.66 19.48
C VAL A 230 -48.41 -11.93 20.59
N ALA A 231 -47.87 -10.77 20.21
CA ALA A 231 -47.89 -9.43 20.85
C ALA A 231 -47.62 -9.25 22.36
N GLN A 232 -46.73 -8.33 22.73
CA GLN A 232 -47.05 -6.92 23.07
C GLN A 232 -45.80 -6.14 23.53
N LYS A 233 -45.83 -4.83 23.26
CA LYS A 233 -44.82 -3.80 23.48
C LYS A 233 -45.30 -2.92 24.64
N GLU A 234 -44.42 -2.51 25.57
CA GLU A 234 -44.72 -1.39 26.47
C GLU A 234 -43.44 -0.63 26.90
N ASP A 235 -43.63 0.66 27.09
CA ASP A 235 -42.69 1.78 26.95
C ASP A 235 -41.81 2.10 28.16
N LEU A 236 -40.78 2.89 27.85
CA LEU A 236 -39.88 3.63 28.74
C LEU A 236 -40.59 4.64 29.66
N GLU A 237 -39.94 5.01 30.77
CA GLU A 237 -39.49 6.40 31.01
C GLU A 237 -38.75 6.58 32.36
N ALA A 238 -37.60 7.29 32.35
CA ALA A 238 -37.24 8.26 33.38
C ALA A 238 -36.05 9.14 32.93
N LYS A 239 -36.30 10.44 32.77
CA LYS A 239 -35.33 11.53 32.52
C LYS A 239 -34.84 12.15 33.84
N VAL A 240 -33.56 12.51 33.93
CA VAL A 240 -33.04 13.57 34.83
C VAL A 240 -31.93 14.37 34.13
N LYS A 241 -31.91 15.70 34.34
CA LYS A 241 -31.13 16.70 33.59
C LYS A 241 -30.15 17.50 34.50
N THR A 242 -28.84 17.49 34.13
CA THR A 242 -27.78 18.57 34.16
C THR A 242 -27.33 19.25 35.49
N PRO A 243 -26.11 19.91 35.64
CA PRO A 243 -25.33 20.63 34.59
C PRO A 243 -23.76 20.70 34.64
N SER A 244 -23.20 20.98 33.45
CA SER A 244 -22.10 21.90 33.03
C SER A 244 -20.65 21.86 33.55
N LYS A 245 -19.70 21.65 32.62
CA LYS A 245 -18.48 22.47 32.39
C LYS A 245 -18.09 22.42 30.88
N PRO A 246 -17.56 23.49 30.26
CA PRO A 246 -17.19 23.46 28.85
C PRO A 246 -15.78 22.91 28.69
N GLU A 247 -15.65 21.70 28.17
CA GLU A 247 -14.43 21.25 27.48
C GLU A 247 -14.46 21.85 26.07
N GLU A 248 -13.36 22.47 25.66
CA GLU A 248 -13.11 22.85 24.28
C GLU A 248 -13.21 21.60 23.40
N LYS A 249 -14.36 21.42 22.75
CA LYS A 249 -14.53 20.38 21.74
C LYS A 249 -13.70 20.79 20.54
N MET A 250 -12.62 20.05 20.31
CA MET A 250 -11.97 19.99 19.00
C MET A 250 -13.07 19.70 17.97
N GLU A 251 -13.34 20.67 17.09
CA GLU A 251 -14.37 20.55 16.07
C GLU A 251 -14.02 19.36 15.17
N ARG A 252 -14.81 18.29 15.27
CA ARG A 252 -14.81 17.23 14.25
C ARG A 252 -15.22 17.89 12.95
N ARG A 253 -14.30 17.99 11.99
CA ARG A 253 -14.66 18.35 10.62
C ARG A 253 -15.60 17.28 10.10
N SER A 254 -16.82 17.69 9.75
CA SER A 254 -17.80 16.82 9.10
C SER A 254 -17.27 16.35 7.74
N PRO A 255 -17.69 15.18 7.25
CA PRO A 255 -17.47 14.76 5.87
C PRO A 255 -17.91 15.84 4.87
N LEU A 256 -17.22 15.92 3.74
CA LEU A 256 -17.55 16.86 2.67
C LEU A 256 -18.91 16.50 2.04
N PRO A 257 -19.74 17.48 1.66
CA PRO A 257 -21.01 17.22 0.98
C PRO A 257 -20.88 16.40 -0.32
N PRO A 258 -21.87 15.57 -0.68
CA PRO A 258 -21.87 14.80 -1.92
C PRO A 258 -21.70 15.68 -3.17
N GLY A 259 -20.65 15.40 -3.96
CA GLY A 259 -20.34 16.11 -5.20
C GLY A 259 -19.37 17.29 -5.04
N GLU A 260 -18.93 17.59 -3.81
CA GLU A 260 -17.79 18.49 -3.58
C GLU A 260 -16.49 17.67 -3.70
N LEU A 261 -15.67 18.01 -4.69
CA LEU A 261 -14.32 17.45 -4.80
C LEU A 261 -13.55 17.83 -3.52
N PRO A 262 -12.65 16.96 -3.04
CA PRO A 262 -11.75 17.34 -1.95
C PRO A 262 -11.02 18.62 -2.29
N GLY A 263 -10.52 19.30 -1.26
CA GLY A 263 -9.47 20.27 -1.50
C GLY A 263 -8.35 19.59 -2.30
N GLU A 264 -7.60 20.36 -3.08
CA GLU A 264 -6.43 19.88 -3.83
C GLU A 264 -5.31 19.23 -2.95
N ASP A 265 -5.57 19.04 -1.65
CA ASP A 265 -4.64 18.67 -0.57
C ASP A 265 -4.90 17.28 0.09
N ASP A 266 -5.93 16.50 -0.28
CA ASP A 266 -6.24 15.23 0.42
C ASP A 266 -5.57 13.96 -0.19
N TYR A 267 -5.13 14.06 -1.45
CA TYR A 267 -4.45 12.97 -2.16
C TYR A 267 -3.57 13.52 -3.30
N ILE A 268 -2.62 12.70 -3.73
CA ILE A 268 -1.75 12.93 -4.88
C ILE A 268 -1.78 11.70 -5.77
N THR A 269 -1.97 11.90 -7.06
CA THR A 269 -1.74 10.87 -8.07
C THR A 269 -0.42 11.08 -8.76
N LEU A 270 0.26 9.98 -9.08
CA LEU A 270 1.57 10.00 -9.72
C LEU A 270 1.68 8.84 -10.72
N TYR A 271 2.46 9.08 -11.77
CA TYR A 271 2.78 8.05 -12.76
C TYR A 271 3.82 7.09 -12.18
N ASP A 272 3.54 5.79 -12.25
CA ASP A 272 4.42 4.73 -11.79
C ASP A 272 4.40 3.55 -12.78
N SER A 273 5.39 3.53 -13.68
CA SER A 273 5.62 2.45 -14.65
C SER A 273 6.03 1.10 -14.03
N THR A 274 6.20 1.04 -12.71
CA THR A 274 6.49 -0.22 -12.01
C THR A 274 5.24 -1.02 -11.68
N LEU A 275 4.07 -0.39 -11.70
CA LEU A 275 2.80 -1.05 -11.48
C LEU A 275 2.55 -2.12 -12.55
N PRO A 276 1.91 -3.25 -12.19
CA PRO A 276 1.42 -4.16 -13.20
C PRO A 276 0.21 -3.55 -13.94
N PRO A 277 -0.16 -4.10 -15.12
CA PRO A 277 -1.28 -3.59 -15.91
C PRO A 277 -2.64 -3.76 -15.23
N THR A 278 -2.76 -4.70 -14.29
CA THR A 278 -4.02 -4.96 -13.59
C THR A 278 -3.79 -5.13 -12.09
N ILE A 279 -4.68 -4.57 -11.28
CA ILE A 279 -4.64 -4.60 -9.81
C ILE A 279 -5.94 -5.22 -9.28
N GLY A 280 -5.82 -6.00 -8.21
CA GLY A 280 -6.94 -6.49 -7.42
C GLY A 280 -6.90 -5.87 -6.03
N SER A 281 -8.01 -5.32 -5.58
CA SER A 281 -8.19 -4.73 -4.25
C SER A 281 -9.49 -5.21 -3.65
N TYR A 282 -9.56 -5.32 -2.33
CA TYR A 282 -10.82 -5.55 -1.63
C TYR A 282 -11.84 -4.44 -1.88
N ASP A 283 -11.39 -3.23 -2.26
CA ASP A 283 -12.26 -2.20 -2.84
C ASP A 283 -12.32 -2.36 -4.37
N PRO A 284 -13.47 -2.74 -4.95
CA PRO A 284 -13.60 -2.94 -6.38
C PRO A 284 -13.27 -1.69 -7.22
N ARG A 285 -13.37 -0.49 -6.64
CA ARG A 285 -13.06 0.77 -7.34
C ARG A 285 -11.56 0.98 -7.53
N MET A 286 -10.76 0.34 -6.68
CA MET A 286 -9.30 0.34 -6.75
C MET A 286 -8.76 -0.87 -7.53
N SER A 287 -9.67 -1.72 -8.05
CA SER A 287 -9.34 -2.85 -8.91
C SER A 287 -9.47 -2.48 -10.38
N GLY A 288 -8.77 -3.20 -11.25
CA GLY A 288 -8.85 -3.04 -12.71
C GLY A 288 -7.54 -2.60 -13.33
N ASP A 289 -7.63 -1.88 -14.45
CA ASP A 289 -6.46 -1.34 -15.16
C ASP A 289 -5.76 -0.30 -14.27
N SER A 290 -4.46 -0.49 -14.02
CA SER A 290 -3.70 0.43 -13.18
C SER A 290 -3.48 1.79 -13.85
N GLN A 291 -3.50 1.82 -15.19
CA GLN A 291 -3.13 2.99 -15.99
C GLN A 291 -1.79 3.61 -15.56
N ASP A 292 -0.87 2.78 -15.05
CA ASP A 292 0.39 3.21 -14.43
C ASP A 292 0.20 4.36 -13.41
N THR A 293 -0.94 4.39 -12.70
CA THR A 293 -1.28 5.49 -11.78
C THR A 293 -1.30 4.99 -10.35
N ARG A 294 -0.48 5.61 -9.50
CA ARG A 294 -0.45 5.39 -8.06
C ARG A 294 -1.05 6.59 -7.34
N TRP A 295 -1.78 6.31 -6.28
CA TRP A 295 -2.47 7.25 -5.41
C TRP A 295 -1.80 7.22 -4.05
N VAL A 296 -1.48 8.38 -3.51
CA VAL A 296 -1.06 8.56 -2.13
C VAL A 296 -2.06 9.48 -1.47
N GLN A 297 -2.59 9.10 -0.32
CA GLN A 297 -3.70 9.81 0.30
C GLN A 297 -3.70 9.62 1.81
N HIS A 298 -4.53 10.41 2.51
CA HIS A 298 -4.91 10.05 3.87
C HIS A 298 -5.58 8.67 3.91
N ALA A 299 -5.17 7.83 4.85
CA ALA A 299 -5.74 6.50 4.98
C ALA A 299 -7.19 6.59 5.49
N ALA A 300 -8.14 6.11 4.70
CA ALA A 300 -9.56 6.18 5.00
C ALA A 300 -10.08 4.86 5.57
N GLY A 301 -9.50 3.75 5.14
CA GLY A 301 -9.84 2.44 5.65
C GLY A 301 -9.00 1.30 5.10
N PRO A 302 -7.65 1.35 5.21
CA PRO A 302 -6.82 0.24 4.79
C PRO A 302 -7.04 -0.99 5.67
N ILE A 303 -6.83 -2.18 5.11
CA ILE A 303 -6.92 -3.48 5.79
C ILE A 303 -5.76 -4.39 5.38
N CYS A 304 -5.42 -5.38 6.20
CA CYS A 304 -4.16 -6.13 6.15
C CYS A 304 -2.92 -5.27 6.47
N THR A 305 -1.91 -5.84 7.14
CA THR A 305 -0.71 -5.13 7.63
C THR A 305 0.59 -5.61 7.00
N PHE A 306 0.54 -5.99 5.71
CA PHE A 306 1.69 -6.50 4.97
C PHE A 306 2.93 -5.62 5.17
N ALA A 307 2.77 -4.30 5.09
CA ALA A 307 3.80 -3.37 5.54
C ALA A 307 3.23 -2.02 6.02
N TYR A 308 3.78 -1.49 7.11
CA TYR A 308 3.46 -0.16 7.60
C TYR A 308 4.68 0.48 8.28
N ALA A 309 4.87 1.79 8.12
CA ALA A 309 5.90 2.54 8.81
C ALA A 309 5.35 3.29 10.01
N VAL A 310 6.18 3.46 11.04
CA VAL A 310 5.90 4.19 12.28
C VAL A 310 7.07 5.11 12.63
N THR A 311 6.81 6.17 13.40
CA THR A 311 7.84 7.00 14.04
C THR A 311 8.00 6.60 15.50
N GLY A 312 9.13 6.91 16.13
CA GLY A 312 9.32 6.64 17.56
C GLY A 312 8.24 7.31 18.43
N ALA A 313 7.76 8.48 18.01
CA ALA A 313 6.64 9.18 18.65
C ALA A 313 5.32 8.44 18.47
N SER A 314 5.02 7.95 17.25
CA SER A 314 3.78 7.22 17.00
C SER A 314 3.77 5.85 17.68
N VAL A 315 4.90 5.15 17.76
CA VAL A 315 5.06 3.91 18.53
C VAL A 315 4.68 4.12 20.00
N ALA A 316 5.20 5.17 20.64
CA ALA A 316 4.89 5.47 22.03
C ALA A 316 3.38 5.73 22.25
N ARG A 317 2.73 6.41 21.29
CA ARG A 317 1.27 6.64 21.31
C ARG A 317 0.50 5.35 21.10
N MET A 318 0.87 4.55 20.09
CA MET A 318 0.22 3.29 19.75
C MET A 318 0.25 2.32 20.93
N LEU A 319 1.41 2.14 21.58
CA LEU A 319 1.57 1.24 22.74
C LEU A 319 0.82 1.72 24.00
N ALA A 320 0.49 3.00 24.10
CA ALA A 320 -0.29 3.56 25.21
C ALA A 320 -1.81 3.41 25.02
N MET A 321 -2.26 3.04 23.82
CA MET A 321 -3.68 2.83 23.52
C MET A 321 -4.18 1.47 24.04
N LYS A 322 -5.50 1.33 24.12
CA LYS A 322 -6.13 0.04 24.45
C LYS A 322 -6.05 -0.89 23.23
N HIS A 323 -5.69 -2.15 23.47
CA HIS A 323 -5.55 -3.19 22.45
C HIS A 323 -6.43 -4.41 22.75
N GLY A 324 -6.76 -5.15 21.69
CA GLY A 324 -7.45 -6.44 21.76
C GLY A 324 -8.97 -6.34 21.91
N ASN A 325 -9.57 -5.15 21.72
CA ASN A 325 -11.02 -5.03 21.64
C ASN A 325 -11.57 -5.30 20.23
N GLU A 326 -10.75 -5.22 19.19
CA GLU A 326 -11.04 -5.61 17.80
C GLU A 326 -10.52 -7.01 17.49
N GLN A 327 -11.13 -7.67 16.49
CA GLN A 327 -10.82 -9.05 16.12
C GLN A 327 -9.41 -9.28 15.55
N ALA A 328 -8.74 -8.22 15.06
CA ALA A 328 -7.42 -8.29 14.43
C ALA A 328 -6.65 -6.95 14.55
N PHE A 329 -5.32 -7.00 14.43
CA PHE A 329 -4.42 -5.84 14.60
C PHE A 329 -4.62 -4.78 13.53
N ASP A 330 -4.75 -5.21 12.28
CA ASP A 330 -5.05 -4.35 11.13
C ASP A 330 -6.38 -3.63 11.30
N LEU A 331 -7.43 -4.29 11.80
CA LEU A 331 -8.73 -3.65 12.05
C LEU A 331 -8.69 -2.65 13.19
N TRP A 332 -7.88 -2.89 14.22
CA TRP A 332 -7.63 -1.86 15.23
C TRP A 332 -6.95 -0.65 14.59
N MET A 333 -5.88 -0.86 13.82
CA MET A 333 -5.13 0.24 13.19
C MET A 333 -6.00 1.01 12.19
N HIS A 334 -6.79 0.30 11.37
CA HIS A 334 -7.82 0.82 10.48
C HIS A 334 -8.72 1.82 11.19
N THR A 335 -9.35 1.43 12.30
CA THR A 335 -10.28 2.29 13.04
C THR A 335 -9.60 3.56 13.54
N ARG A 336 -8.34 3.49 14.00
CA ARG A 336 -7.62 4.66 14.52
C ARG A 336 -7.20 5.61 13.40
N CYS A 337 -6.82 5.07 12.25
CA CYS A 337 -6.54 5.84 11.05
C CYS A 337 -7.81 6.52 10.53
N ARG A 338 -8.89 5.77 10.34
CA ARG A 338 -10.19 6.27 9.88
C ARG A 338 -10.76 7.36 10.79
N ASN A 339 -10.68 7.16 12.11
CA ASN A 339 -11.17 8.12 13.11
C ASN A 339 -10.21 9.29 13.36
N ARG A 340 -9.06 9.34 12.66
CA ARG A 340 -7.99 10.33 12.85
C ARG A 340 -7.43 10.39 14.28
N GLU A 341 -7.53 9.28 15.01
CA GLU A 341 -6.78 9.08 16.27
C GLU A 341 -5.29 8.94 15.98
N LEU A 342 -4.94 8.39 14.81
CA LEU A 342 -3.60 8.40 14.23
C LEU A 342 -3.64 9.11 12.89
N ARG A 343 -2.58 9.88 12.58
CA ARG A 343 -2.39 10.53 11.28
C ARG A 343 -1.80 9.52 10.31
N CYS A 344 -2.67 8.94 9.50
CA CYS A 344 -2.28 7.86 8.61
C CYS A 344 -2.31 8.31 7.15
N PHE A 345 -1.30 7.90 6.39
CA PHE A 345 -1.27 7.98 4.94
C PHE A 345 -1.09 6.60 4.36
N THR A 346 -1.58 6.40 3.14
CA THR A 346 -1.63 5.10 2.46
C THR A 346 -1.22 5.29 1.00
N VAL A 347 -0.88 4.19 0.33
CA VAL A 347 -0.53 4.18 -1.08
C VAL A 347 -1.28 3.08 -1.82
N ASN A 348 -1.97 3.43 -2.90
CA ASN A 348 -2.74 2.50 -3.72
C ASN A 348 -2.39 2.63 -5.22
N PRO A 349 -2.06 1.56 -5.94
CA PRO A 349 -1.83 0.22 -5.41
C PRO A 349 -0.68 0.22 -4.39
N GLU A 350 -0.63 -0.80 -3.55
CA GLU A 350 0.36 -0.92 -2.48
C GLU A 350 1.78 -1.16 -3.02
N MET A 351 2.80 -0.95 -2.16
CA MET A 351 4.21 -1.24 -2.47
C MET A 351 4.61 -2.65 -2.03
N PHE A 352 3.97 -3.15 -0.98
CA PHE A 352 4.22 -4.45 -0.38
C PHE A 352 2.94 -5.28 -0.37
N HIS A 353 3.02 -6.53 -0.80
CA HIS A 353 1.87 -7.42 -0.84
C HIS A 353 2.21 -8.79 -0.24
N HIS A 354 1.18 -9.55 0.14
CA HIS A 354 1.31 -10.93 0.56
C HIS A 354 1.89 -11.82 -0.55
N HIS A 355 2.90 -12.61 -0.20
CA HIS A 355 3.45 -13.68 -1.03
C HIS A 355 2.96 -15.04 -0.58
N VAL A 356 2.49 -15.81 -1.54
CA VAL A 356 2.07 -17.19 -1.31
C VAL A 356 3.06 -18.14 -1.95
N ALA A 357 3.60 -19.05 -1.14
CA ALA A 357 4.52 -20.09 -1.59
C ALA A 357 3.77 -21.40 -1.85
N ALA A 358 4.14 -22.07 -2.94
CA ALA A 358 3.55 -23.33 -3.37
C ALA A 358 3.60 -24.39 -2.27
N GLY A 359 2.44 -24.96 -1.92
CA GLY A 359 2.34 -26.06 -0.97
C GLY A 359 2.72 -25.73 0.48
N LEU A 360 2.77 -24.45 0.85
CA LEU A 360 3.06 -24.00 2.22
C LEU A 360 1.90 -23.14 2.77
N PRO A 361 1.71 -23.07 4.10
CA PRO A 361 0.70 -22.19 4.70
C PRO A 361 1.01 -20.72 4.40
N SER A 362 0.02 -19.96 3.96
CA SER A 362 0.26 -18.59 3.47
C SER A 362 0.60 -17.60 4.58
N SER A 363 0.06 -17.75 5.80
CA SER A 363 0.29 -16.81 6.92
C SER A 363 0.34 -17.51 8.29
N LEU A 364 0.72 -16.75 9.33
CA LEU A 364 0.71 -17.20 10.74
C LEU A 364 -0.70 -17.37 11.32
N VAL A 365 -1.66 -16.57 10.83
CA VAL A 365 -3.05 -16.62 11.33
C VAL A 365 -3.74 -17.92 10.89
N ASN A 366 -3.35 -18.46 9.73
CA ASN A 366 -3.92 -19.65 9.11
C ASN A 366 -2.97 -20.86 9.15
N GLU A 367 -2.16 -20.99 10.21
CA GLU A 367 -1.25 -22.14 10.41
C GLU A 367 -2.04 -23.46 10.42
N GLY A 368 -2.08 -24.14 9.27
CA GLY A 368 -2.81 -25.40 9.07
C GLY A 368 -3.62 -25.46 7.78
N GLN A 369 -3.90 -24.31 7.16
CA GLN A 369 -4.47 -24.25 5.82
C GLN A 369 -3.32 -24.14 4.82
N VAL A 370 -2.99 -25.26 4.18
CA VAL A 370 -2.00 -25.29 3.09
C VAL A 370 -2.68 -24.78 1.84
N ASP A 371 -2.06 -23.81 1.15
CA ASP A 371 -2.53 -23.47 -0.19
C ASP A 371 -2.26 -24.65 -1.13
N ASN A 372 -3.32 -25.18 -1.74
CA ASN A 372 -3.24 -26.22 -2.76
C ASN A 372 -2.76 -25.67 -4.11
N GLY A 373 -2.50 -24.36 -4.20
CA GLY A 373 -1.81 -23.70 -5.30
C GLY A 373 -0.41 -24.29 -5.52
N GLY A 374 -0.17 -24.80 -6.72
CA GLY A 374 1.12 -25.38 -7.10
C GLY A 374 2.19 -24.37 -7.52
N LYS A 375 1.98 -23.06 -7.30
CA LYS A 375 2.86 -21.99 -7.77
C LYS A 375 3.09 -20.94 -6.70
N ASN A 376 4.28 -20.36 -6.71
CA ASN A 376 4.58 -19.16 -5.96
C ASN A 376 4.00 -17.95 -6.69
N TYR A 377 3.31 -17.08 -5.96
CA TYR A 377 2.79 -15.85 -6.54
C TYR A 377 2.72 -14.70 -5.53
N THR A 378 2.76 -13.48 -6.07
CA THR A 378 2.52 -12.24 -5.33
C THR A 378 1.57 -11.39 -6.18
N GLU A 379 0.32 -11.25 -5.75
CA GLU A 379 -0.65 -10.39 -6.44
C GLU A 379 -0.18 -8.92 -6.41
N ASN A 380 -0.65 -8.13 -7.37
CA ASN A 380 -0.34 -6.70 -7.54
C ASN A 380 1.14 -6.27 -7.66
N ILE A 381 2.10 -7.17 -7.53
CA ILE A 381 3.52 -6.88 -7.70
C ILE A 381 3.98 -7.33 -9.08
N MET A 382 4.45 -6.39 -9.92
CA MET A 382 4.81 -6.71 -11.30
C MET A 382 5.97 -7.70 -11.38
N TYR A 383 7.07 -7.46 -10.67
CA TYR A 383 8.22 -8.35 -10.58
C TYR A 383 8.59 -8.65 -9.13
N SER A 384 7.93 -9.62 -8.53
CA SER A 384 8.16 -10.09 -7.16
C SER A 384 9.65 -10.35 -6.86
N ALA A 385 10.16 -9.77 -5.77
CA ALA A 385 11.53 -9.98 -5.31
C ALA A 385 11.75 -11.44 -4.85
N ARG A 386 10.77 -12.08 -4.21
CA ARG A 386 10.83 -13.51 -3.88
C ARG A 386 10.86 -14.41 -5.10
N CYS A 387 10.04 -14.17 -6.11
CA CYS A 387 10.07 -14.93 -7.35
C CYS A 387 11.35 -14.68 -8.15
N ASN A 388 11.97 -13.51 -8.03
CA ASN A 388 13.15 -13.13 -8.80
C ASN A 388 14.45 -13.12 -7.98
N TRP A 389 14.47 -13.77 -6.80
CA TRP A 389 15.58 -13.68 -5.83
C TRP A 389 16.96 -14.05 -6.41
N ASN A 390 17.00 -14.95 -7.38
CA ASN A 390 18.22 -15.41 -8.06
C ASN A 390 18.24 -15.11 -9.57
N ARG A 391 17.30 -14.29 -10.06
CA ARG A 391 17.19 -13.97 -11.49
C ARG A 391 17.89 -12.64 -11.80
N PRO A 392 18.64 -12.56 -12.92
CA PRO A 392 19.19 -11.30 -13.39
C PRO A 392 18.07 -10.37 -13.91
N ASP A 393 18.37 -9.07 -13.99
CA ASP A 393 17.39 -8.03 -14.35
C ASP A 393 16.81 -8.19 -15.77
N ASP A 394 17.54 -8.84 -16.68
CA ASP A 394 17.11 -9.10 -18.06
C ASP A 394 16.20 -10.34 -18.20
N GLN A 395 15.95 -11.08 -17.11
CA GLN A 395 15.18 -12.34 -17.10
C GLN A 395 14.15 -12.39 -15.98
N LEU A 396 13.62 -11.23 -15.58
CA LEU A 396 12.57 -11.14 -14.57
C LEU A 396 11.29 -11.84 -15.02
N VAL A 397 10.61 -12.47 -14.07
CA VAL A 397 9.30 -13.09 -14.25
C VAL A 397 8.29 -12.46 -13.31
N SER A 398 7.04 -12.34 -13.76
CA SER A 398 6.04 -11.59 -13.00
C SER A 398 5.44 -12.37 -11.82
N CYS A 399 5.20 -13.68 -11.97
CA CYS A 399 4.57 -14.56 -10.99
C CYS A 399 3.31 -13.98 -10.28
N ARG A 400 2.52 -13.14 -10.94
CA ARG A 400 1.35 -12.47 -10.33
C ARG A 400 0.12 -13.34 -10.07
N SER A 401 0.08 -14.55 -10.63
CA SER A 401 -1.14 -15.37 -10.67
C SER A 401 -0.92 -16.76 -10.07
N ARG A 402 -1.92 -17.23 -9.32
CA ARG A 402 -2.06 -18.58 -8.75
C ARG A 402 -1.78 -19.73 -9.73
#